data_AF-A0A8J2TWR3-F1
#
_entry.id   AF-A0A8J2TWR3-F1
#
_cell.length_a   1.000
_cell.length_b   1.000
_cell.length_c   1.000
_cell.angle_alpha   90.00
_cell.angle_beta   90.00
_cell.angle_gamma   90.00
#
_symmetry.space_group_name_H-M   'P 1'
#
loop_
_entity.id
_entity.type
_entity.pdbx_description
1 polymer ?
#
loop_
_entity_poly.entity_id
_entity_poly.type
_entity_poly.pdbx_seq_one_letter_code
_entity_poly.pdbx_strand_id
1 'polypeptide(L)'
;MDSVVAAEELERVIRSGLLSSVFEPVMDLRANARIGYRVLPAAEESAFADAAQVRAALEVSPIIGDLDASLRFFALQHAAGSAIGDEATLFLQSEPESFVTLEERDRAGRTILVINARKLADSPAMVLRNIRQARSLGWEIGMSQVGGTLASCAMLPMINPCVVVLDEDLLDSDDAEHLAEVAQLVKAHAERTGAVVLCSGVDTDEHEKTIRALGVDLACGARYGEPTREPHELPAPHADPFSSHTSRNIPLQVTPFTIASALDTDPLEMDPPMLRAMLSALERRAQGAGASTMLLASISDSGDVPLNAARYSELAQLLGLVAVVTGEGPVSVPAVRSGPLDASDPLRDETNVVVLGPDWAGMVAAKRSHRSTEEETLYEVFVTADRYAVIDAARSVVSRIPAIHVS
;
A
#
# COMPACT_ATOMS: atom_id res chain seq x y z
N MET A 1 -7.44 -19.39 -21.09
CA MET A 1 -8.73 -18.74 -21.43
C MET A 1 -8.39 -17.32 -21.88
N ASP A 2 -9.02 -16.80 -22.93
CA ASP A 2 -8.87 -15.39 -23.33
C ASP A 2 -9.35 -14.48 -22.17
N SER A 3 -8.73 -13.31 -21.98
CA SER A 3 -8.98 -12.46 -20.79
C SER A 3 -10.43 -11.97 -20.71
N VAL A 4 -11.03 -11.64 -21.86
CA VAL A 4 -12.44 -11.24 -21.96
C VAL A 4 -13.35 -12.41 -21.58
N VAL A 5 -13.07 -13.59 -22.11
CA VAL A 5 -13.85 -14.81 -21.83
C VAL A 5 -13.77 -15.18 -20.34
N ALA A 6 -12.61 -14.95 -19.71
CA ALA A 6 -12.43 -15.19 -18.28
C ALA A 6 -13.32 -14.26 -17.43
N ALA A 7 -13.36 -12.97 -17.75
CA ALA A 7 -14.20 -12.01 -17.02
C ALA A 7 -15.70 -12.32 -17.18
N GLU A 8 -16.15 -12.64 -18.40
CA GLU A 8 -17.54 -13.03 -18.68
C GLU A 8 -17.92 -14.34 -17.95
N GLU A 9 -17.01 -15.31 -17.89
CA GLU A 9 -17.21 -16.55 -17.15
C GLU A 9 -17.33 -16.31 -15.64
N LEU A 10 -16.52 -15.40 -15.08
CA LEU A 10 -16.62 -15.02 -13.67
C LEU A 10 -17.98 -14.35 -13.36
N GLU A 11 -18.43 -13.44 -14.23
CA GLU A 11 -19.74 -12.81 -14.11
C GLU A 11 -20.87 -13.84 -14.17
N ARG A 12 -20.77 -14.84 -15.05
CA ARG A 12 -21.70 -15.97 -15.13
C ARG A 12 -21.71 -16.77 -13.83
N VAL A 13 -20.54 -17.19 -13.32
CA VAL A 13 -20.41 -17.95 -12.07
C VAL A 13 -21.10 -17.24 -10.91
N ILE A 14 -20.87 -15.93 -10.78
CA ILE A 14 -21.47 -15.11 -9.72
C ILE A 14 -22.99 -15.03 -9.88
N ARG A 15 -23.49 -14.73 -11.09
CA ARG A 15 -24.94 -14.64 -11.36
C ARG A 15 -25.68 -15.96 -11.19
N SER A 16 -25.02 -17.07 -11.50
CA SER A 16 -25.58 -18.42 -11.36
C SER A 16 -25.50 -18.96 -9.94
N GLY A 17 -24.90 -18.23 -8.98
CA GLY A 17 -24.75 -18.68 -7.60
C GLY A 17 -23.80 -19.88 -7.45
N LEU A 18 -22.86 -20.04 -8.39
CA LEU A 18 -21.88 -21.14 -8.42
C LEU A 18 -20.60 -20.81 -7.62
N LEU A 19 -20.57 -19.66 -6.96
CA LEU A 19 -19.45 -19.25 -6.15
C LEU A 19 -19.54 -19.89 -4.76
N SER A 20 -18.45 -20.53 -4.34
CA SER A 20 -18.24 -21.09 -3.01
C SER A 20 -16.98 -20.49 -2.38
N SER A 21 -16.71 -20.83 -1.12
CA SER A 21 -15.49 -20.40 -0.42
C SER A 21 -14.80 -21.59 0.22
N VAL A 22 -13.47 -21.58 0.16
CA VAL A 22 -12.63 -22.49 0.93
C VAL A 22 -11.79 -21.69 1.92
N PHE A 23 -11.54 -22.29 3.07
CA PHE A 23 -10.91 -21.66 4.23
C PHE A 23 -9.56 -22.32 4.46
N GLU A 24 -8.49 -21.57 4.22
CA GLU A 24 -7.11 -22.01 4.46
C GLU A 24 -6.68 -21.58 5.87
N PRO A 25 -6.31 -22.52 6.77
CA PRO A 25 -5.93 -22.18 8.14
C PRO A 25 -4.70 -21.26 8.20
N VAL A 26 -4.77 -20.24 9.05
CA VAL A 26 -3.65 -19.35 9.37
C VAL A 26 -3.14 -19.65 10.76
N MET A 27 -1.83 -19.91 10.84
CA MET A 27 -1.11 -20.31 12.03
C MET A 27 -0.31 -19.15 12.62
N ASP A 28 -0.42 -18.91 13.92
CA ASP A 28 0.52 -18.10 14.68
C ASP A 28 1.75 -18.95 15.03
N LEU A 29 2.90 -18.53 14.50
CA LEU A 29 4.15 -19.27 14.59
C LEU A 29 4.84 -19.19 15.96
N ARG A 30 4.43 -18.24 16.81
CA ARG A 30 4.93 -18.08 18.19
C ARG A 30 4.04 -18.81 19.18
N ALA A 31 2.73 -18.62 19.08
CA ALA A 31 1.74 -19.29 19.93
C ALA A 31 1.57 -20.77 19.57
N ASN A 32 2.00 -21.16 18.36
CA ASN A 32 1.74 -22.47 17.78
C ASN A 32 0.24 -22.83 17.85
N ALA A 33 -0.61 -21.88 17.44
CA ALA A 33 -2.06 -22.04 17.39
C ALA A 33 -2.64 -21.42 16.10
N ARG A 34 -3.78 -21.97 15.64
CA ARG A 34 -4.56 -21.37 14.54
C ARG A 34 -5.28 -20.12 15.06
N ILE A 35 -5.20 -19.04 14.31
CA ILE A 35 -5.80 -17.74 14.68
C ILE A 35 -6.88 -17.27 13.72
N GLY A 36 -7.03 -17.95 12.58
CA GLY A 36 -7.92 -17.49 11.54
C GLY A 36 -7.85 -18.29 10.26
N TYR A 37 -8.44 -17.73 9.22
CA TYR A 37 -8.52 -18.33 7.90
C TYR A 37 -8.30 -17.28 6.81
N ARG A 38 -7.50 -17.63 5.80
CA ARG A 38 -7.61 -16.99 4.49
C ARG A 38 -8.83 -17.56 3.79
N VAL A 39 -9.70 -16.69 3.30
CA VAL A 39 -10.88 -17.13 2.55
C VAL A 39 -10.59 -16.99 1.07
N LEU A 40 -10.61 -18.12 0.38
CA LEU A 40 -10.29 -18.21 -1.04
C LEU A 40 -11.58 -18.48 -1.83
N PRO A 41 -11.82 -17.78 -2.96
CA PRO A 41 -12.95 -18.07 -3.82
C PRO A 41 -12.75 -19.42 -4.53
N ALA A 42 -13.82 -20.19 -4.63
CA ALA A 42 -13.86 -21.39 -5.47
C ALA A 42 -15.11 -21.34 -6.34
N ALA A 43 -14.97 -21.68 -7.62
CA ALA A 43 -16.07 -21.60 -8.59
C ALA A 43 -16.48 -23.01 -9.03
N GLU A 44 -17.65 -23.46 -8.60
CA GLU A 44 -18.18 -24.77 -8.95
C GLU A 44 -18.68 -24.78 -10.40
N GLU A 45 -18.61 -25.95 -11.05
CA GLU A 45 -19.09 -26.13 -12.44
C GLU A 45 -18.60 -25.03 -13.40
N SER A 46 -17.33 -24.66 -13.25
CA SER A 46 -16.71 -23.55 -13.98
C SER A 46 -15.39 -23.97 -14.63
N ALA A 47 -14.87 -23.10 -15.50
CA ALA A 47 -13.54 -23.28 -16.09
C ALA A 47 -12.38 -22.96 -15.12
N PHE A 48 -12.66 -22.43 -13.92
CA PHE A 48 -11.64 -22.05 -12.95
C PHE A 48 -11.23 -23.25 -12.11
N ALA A 49 -9.96 -23.62 -12.17
CA ALA A 49 -9.39 -24.72 -11.39
C ALA A 49 -9.12 -24.35 -9.93
N ASP A 50 -8.82 -23.07 -9.67
CA ASP A 50 -8.38 -22.58 -8.37
C ASP A 50 -8.74 -21.10 -8.16
N ALA A 51 -8.46 -20.62 -6.95
CA ALA A 51 -8.71 -19.24 -6.55
C ALA A 51 -7.86 -18.23 -7.35
N ALA A 52 -6.64 -18.59 -7.76
CA ALA A 52 -5.75 -17.70 -8.50
C ALA A 52 -6.34 -17.39 -9.89
N GLN A 53 -6.94 -18.38 -10.55
CA GLN A 53 -7.63 -18.17 -11.83
C GLN A 53 -8.89 -17.30 -11.68
N VAL A 54 -9.64 -17.44 -10.58
CA VAL A 54 -10.77 -16.54 -10.27
C VAL A 54 -10.27 -15.10 -10.07
N ARG A 55 -9.17 -14.91 -9.33
CA ARG A 55 -8.57 -13.58 -9.12
C ARG A 55 -8.01 -12.99 -10.42
N ALA A 56 -7.37 -13.80 -11.26
CA ALA A 56 -6.88 -13.34 -12.57
C ALA A 56 -8.03 -12.88 -13.49
N ALA A 57 -9.16 -13.60 -13.48
CA ALA A 57 -10.37 -13.20 -14.22
C ALA A 57 -11.00 -11.89 -13.68
N LEU A 58 -10.95 -11.71 -12.36
CA LEU A 58 -11.38 -10.47 -11.71
C LEU A 58 -10.49 -9.28 -12.11
N GLU A 59 -9.17 -9.45 -12.10
CA GLU A 59 -8.20 -8.37 -12.38
C GLU A 59 -8.37 -7.75 -13.77
N VAL A 60 -8.78 -8.55 -14.76
CA VAL A 60 -8.98 -8.09 -16.15
C VAL A 60 -10.40 -7.57 -16.41
N SER A 61 -11.30 -7.60 -15.41
CA SER A 61 -12.69 -7.17 -15.58
C SER A 61 -12.86 -5.66 -15.51
N PRO A 62 -13.63 -5.04 -16.42
CA PRO A 62 -13.93 -3.61 -16.36
C PRO A 62 -14.83 -3.21 -15.18
N ILE A 63 -15.52 -4.18 -14.56
CA ILE A 63 -16.39 -4.01 -13.40
C ILE A 63 -15.81 -4.67 -12.15
N ILE A 64 -14.46 -4.65 -12.03
CA ILE A 64 -13.71 -5.26 -10.93
C ILE A 64 -14.27 -4.92 -9.54
N GLY A 65 -14.72 -3.68 -9.32
CA GLY A 65 -15.31 -3.25 -8.05
C GLY A 65 -16.60 -4.00 -7.69
N ASP A 66 -17.49 -4.21 -8.65
CA ASP A 66 -18.77 -4.90 -8.42
C ASP A 66 -18.58 -6.41 -8.23
N LEU A 67 -17.67 -7.00 -9.03
CA LEU A 67 -17.35 -8.42 -8.92
C LEU A 67 -16.63 -8.74 -7.60
N ASP A 68 -15.64 -7.94 -7.19
CA ASP A 68 -14.92 -8.13 -5.92
C ASP A 68 -15.85 -7.88 -4.70
N ALA A 69 -16.78 -6.91 -4.79
CA ALA A 69 -17.82 -6.73 -3.78
C ALA A 69 -18.71 -7.98 -3.66
N SER A 70 -19.05 -8.62 -4.78
CA SER A 70 -19.79 -9.89 -4.79
C SER A 70 -18.98 -11.03 -4.16
N LEU A 71 -17.70 -11.18 -4.52
CA LEU A 71 -16.81 -12.18 -3.90
C LEU A 71 -16.74 -12.00 -2.38
N ARG A 72 -16.55 -10.76 -1.92
CA ARG A 72 -16.53 -10.42 -0.49
C ARG A 72 -17.86 -10.75 0.19
N PHE A 73 -18.99 -10.39 -0.42
CA PHE A 73 -20.32 -10.68 0.11
C PHE A 73 -20.50 -12.18 0.35
N PHE A 74 -20.22 -13.01 -0.66
CA PHE A 74 -20.33 -14.47 -0.56
C PHE A 74 -19.34 -15.06 0.46
N ALA A 75 -18.08 -14.61 0.46
CA ALA A 75 -17.08 -15.05 1.44
C ALA A 75 -17.55 -14.82 2.88
N LEU A 76 -18.08 -13.63 3.18
CA LEU A 76 -18.61 -13.30 4.50
C LEU A 76 -19.90 -14.07 4.82
N GLN A 77 -20.77 -14.30 3.84
CA GLN A 77 -21.97 -15.12 4.03
C GLN A 77 -21.61 -16.58 4.36
N HIS A 78 -20.70 -17.19 3.60
CA HIS A 78 -20.23 -18.54 3.83
C HIS A 78 -19.53 -18.67 5.20
N ALA A 79 -18.71 -17.68 5.58
CA ALA A 79 -18.07 -17.67 6.89
C ALA A 79 -19.10 -17.66 8.03
N ALA A 80 -20.15 -16.85 7.93
CA ALA A 80 -21.21 -16.81 8.96
C ALA A 80 -22.12 -18.04 8.98
N GLY A 81 -22.23 -18.76 7.86
CA GLY A 81 -22.91 -20.05 7.80
C GLY A 81 -22.06 -21.23 8.27
N SER A 82 -20.79 -21.00 8.61
CA SER A 82 -19.82 -22.03 8.99
C SER A 82 -19.56 -22.06 10.49
N ALA A 83 -18.79 -23.06 10.97
CA ALA A 83 -18.48 -23.23 12.38
C ALA A 83 -17.26 -22.41 12.87
N ILE A 84 -16.75 -21.42 12.10
CA ILE A 84 -15.50 -20.68 12.41
C ILE A 84 -15.52 -19.96 13.78
N GLY A 85 -16.70 -19.51 14.22
CA GLY A 85 -16.85 -18.69 15.43
C GLY A 85 -16.32 -17.26 15.28
N ASP A 86 -16.62 -16.39 16.25
CA ASP A 86 -16.28 -14.96 16.18
C ASP A 86 -14.80 -14.68 16.55
N GLU A 87 -14.09 -15.63 17.15
CA GLU A 87 -12.70 -15.46 17.58
C GLU A 87 -11.70 -15.53 16.42
N ALA A 88 -12.09 -16.11 15.29
CA ALA A 88 -11.21 -16.26 14.15
C ALA A 88 -11.03 -14.94 13.37
N THR A 89 -9.81 -14.70 12.91
CA THR A 89 -9.52 -13.62 11.96
C THR A 89 -9.67 -14.11 10.52
N LEU A 90 -10.50 -13.43 9.73
CA LEU A 90 -10.64 -13.67 8.30
C LEU A 90 -9.74 -12.73 7.51
N PHE A 91 -8.95 -13.29 6.61
CA PHE A 91 -8.14 -12.55 5.65
C PHE A 91 -8.79 -12.66 4.27
N LEU A 92 -9.28 -11.54 3.76
CA LEU A 92 -9.96 -11.46 2.47
C LEU A 92 -9.11 -10.68 1.49
N GLN A 93 -8.64 -11.32 0.43
CA GLN A 93 -8.07 -10.55 -0.69
C GLN A 93 -9.17 -9.67 -1.29
N SER A 94 -8.87 -8.40 -1.52
CA SER A 94 -9.85 -7.41 -1.97
C SER A 94 -9.26 -6.39 -2.91
N GLU A 95 -10.13 -5.78 -3.70
CA GLU A 95 -9.78 -4.71 -4.64
C GLU A 95 -10.22 -3.35 -4.07
N PRO A 96 -9.34 -2.33 -4.01
CA PRO A 96 -9.70 -1.02 -3.48
C PRO A 96 -10.95 -0.41 -4.14
N GLU A 97 -11.20 -0.69 -5.41
CA GLU A 97 -12.35 -0.25 -6.19
C GLU A 97 -13.68 -0.69 -5.57
N SER A 98 -13.70 -1.85 -4.92
CA SER A 98 -14.91 -2.40 -4.28
C SER A 98 -15.21 -1.79 -2.92
N PHE A 99 -14.33 -0.92 -2.40
CA PHE A 99 -14.51 -0.32 -1.08
C PHE A 99 -15.57 0.79 -1.06
N VAL A 100 -15.96 1.30 -2.23
CA VAL A 100 -17.00 2.33 -2.36
C VAL A 100 -18.38 1.83 -1.93
N THR A 101 -18.60 0.51 -1.95
CA THR A 101 -19.83 -0.17 -1.53
C THR A 101 -19.72 -0.80 -0.13
N LEU A 102 -18.64 -0.52 0.62
CA LEU A 102 -18.54 -1.03 1.99
C LEU A 102 -19.59 -0.37 2.88
N GLU A 103 -20.17 -1.21 3.73
CA GLU A 103 -21.01 -0.80 4.84
C GLU A 103 -20.18 -0.76 6.13
N GLU A 104 -20.74 -0.16 7.18
CA GLU A 104 -20.16 -0.25 8.52
C GLU A 104 -19.98 -1.71 8.92
N ARG A 105 -18.86 -2.02 9.54
CA ARG A 105 -18.56 -3.39 9.98
C ARG A 105 -19.47 -3.76 11.17
N ASP A 106 -20.56 -4.46 10.87
CA ASP A 106 -21.58 -4.90 11.84
C ASP A 106 -21.37 -6.35 12.36
N ARG A 107 -20.34 -7.06 11.86
CA ARG A 107 -20.11 -8.46 12.23
C ARG A 107 -19.28 -8.60 13.50
N ALA A 108 -19.70 -9.55 14.36
CA ALA A 108 -18.83 -10.16 15.36
C ALA A 108 -17.69 -10.92 14.64
N GLY A 109 -16.46 -10.75 15.14
CA GLY A 109 -15.24 -11.34 14.59
C GLY A 109 -14.43 -10.47 13.63
N ARG A 110 -13.15 -10.83 13.48
CA ARG A 110 -12.15 -10.00 12.78
C ARG A 110 -12.11 -10.25 11.29
N THR A 111 -12.13 -9.20 10.48
CA THR A 111 -11.92 -9.30 9.04
C THR A 111 -10.95 -8.24 8.57
N ILE A 112 -9.89 -8.69 7.90
CA ILE A 112 -8.85 -7.84 7.33
C ILE A 112 -8.98 -7.91 5.80
N LEU A 113 -9.18 -6.75 5.17
CA LEU A 113 -9.19 -6.61 3.72
C LEU A 113 -7.75 -6.46 3.24
N VAL A 114 -7.24 -7.44 2.51
CA VAL A 114 -5.86 -7.51 2.04
C VAL A 114 -5.80 -7.05 0.59
N ILE A 115 -5.16 -5.91 0.34
CA ILE A 115 -5.01 -5.34 -1.00
C ILE A 115 -3.62 -5.60 -1.57
N ASN A 116 -3.51 -5.71 -2.88
CA ASN A 116 -2.22 -5.88 -3.55
C ASN A 116 -1.40 -4.57 -3.52
N ALA A 117 -0.10 -4.66 -3.18
CA ALA A 117 0.84 -3.54 -3.21
C ALA A 117 0.82 -2.73 -4.52
N ARG A 118 0.72 -3.43 -5.65
CA ARG A 118 0.71 -2.86 -7.01
C ARG A 118 -0.40 -1.84 -7.22
N LYS A 119 -1.56 -2.03 -6.59
CA LYS A 119 -2.73 -1.15 -6.75
C LYS A 119 -2.40 0.29 -6.34
N LEU A 120 -1.56 0.47 -5.32
CA LEU A 120 -1.14 1.81 -4.90
C LEU A 120 -0.25 2.47 -5.96
N ALA A 121 0.63 1.73 -6.64
CA ALA A 121 1.48 2.26 -7.68
C ALA A 121 0.69 2.66 -8.96
N ASP A 122 -0.39 1.93 -9.23
CA ASP A 122 -1.23 2.12 -10.42
C ASP A 122 -2.26 3.24 -10.25
N SER A 123 -2.88 3.34 -9.08
CA SER A 123 -3.95 4.31 -8.80
C SER A 123 -3.85 4.95 -7.42
N PRO A 124 -2.76 5.70 -7.14
CA PRO A 124 -2.44 6.12 -5.78
C PRO A 124 -3.53 6.91 -5.06
N ALA A 125 -4.11 7.93 -5.72
CA ALA A 125 -5.15 8.77 -5.10
C ALA A 125 -6.43 7.99 -4.79
N MET A 126 -6.88 7.14 -5.72
CA MET A 126 -8.08 6.33 -5.57
C MET A 126 -7.91 5.33 -4.42
N VAL A 127 -6.79 4.60 -4.40
CA VAL A 127 -6.50 3.58 -3.39
C VAL A 127 -6.44 4.20 -2.00
N LEU A 128 -5.68 5.28 -1.80
CA LEU A 128 -5.59 5.94 -0.49
C LEU A 128 -6.94 6.51 -0.01
N ARG A 129 -7.76 7.04 -0.92
CA ARG A 129 -9.11 7.52 -0.60
C ARG A 129 -9.99 6.37 -0.12
N ASN A 130 -10.01 5.27 -0.86
CA ASN A 130 -10.87 4.13 -0.60
C ASN A 130 -10.45 3.37 0.68
N ILE A 131 -9.15 3.26 0.95
CA ILE A 131 -8.60 2.73 2.22
C ILE A 131 -9.06 3.56 3.41
N ARG A 132 -8.99 4.90 3.30
CA ARG A 132 -9.44 5.80 4.37
C ARG A 132 -10.94 5.64 4.65
N GLN A 133 -11.74 5.49 3.60
CA GLN A 133 -13.18 5.21 3.72
C GLN A 133 -13.42 3.87 4.43
N ALA A 134 -12.75 2.80 4.00
CA ALA A 134 -12.85 1.49 4.63
C ALA A 134 -12.50 1.55 6.13
N ARG A 135 -11.40 2.24 6.48
CA ARG A 135 -11.01 2.47 7.89
C ARG A 135 -12.04 3.27 8.69
N SER A 136 -12.67 4.28 8.08
CA SER A 136 -13.74 5.04 8.77
C SER A 136 -15.00 4.20 9.02
N LEU A 137 -15.19 3.11 8.27
CA LEU A 137 -16.27 2.14 8.43
C LEU A 137 -15.89 0.96 9.35
N GLY A 138 -14.71 1.01 10.00
CA GLY A 138 -14.25 -0.02 10.94
C GLY A 138 -13.51 -1.21 10.32
N TRP A 139 -13.19 -1.16 9.02
CA TRP A 139 -12.42 -2.21 8.36
C TRP A 139 -10.92 -2.07 8.60
N GLU A 140 -10.27 -3.20 8.83
CA GLU A 140 -8.81 -3.31 8.92
C GLU A 140 -8.22 -3.64 7.55
N ILE A 141 -7.02 -3.13 7.29
CA ILE A 141 -6.40 -3.19 5.96
C ILE A 141 -5.06 -3.91 6.04
N GLY A 142 -4.93 -4.97 5.26
CA GLY A 142 -3.69 -5.68 4.99
C GLY A 142 -3.13 -5.33 3.61
N MET A 143 -1.91 -5.76 3.36
CA MET A 143 -1.24 -5.57 2.07
C MET A 143 -0.51 -6.85 1.65
N SER A 144 -0.67 -7.28 0.40
CA SER A 144 -0.06 -8.50 -0.15
C SER A 144 0.96 -8.24 -1.24
N GLN A 145 1.68 -9.31 -1.59
CA GLN A 145 2.78 -9.32 -2.58
C GLN A 145 3.91 -8.37 -2.17
N VAL A 146 4.23 -8.36 -0.87
CA VAL A 146 5.32 -7.55 -0.35
C VAL A 146 6.62 -8.33 -0.42
N GLY A 147 7.63 -7.67 -0.97
CA GLY A 147 8.99 -8.21 -1.09
C GLY A 147 9.29 -8.91 -2.40
N GLY A 148 8.29 -9.28 -3.23
CA GLY A 148 8.55 -9.82 -4.58
C GLY A 148 9.38 -8.86 -5.43
N THR A 149 9.20 -7.55 -5.20
CA THR A 149 10.17 -6.50 -5.59
C THR A 149 10.37 -5.53 -4.43
N LEU A 150 11.52 -4.87 -4.34
CA LEU A 150 11.74 -3.83 -3.31
C LEU A 150 10.76 -2.64 -3.46
N ALA A 151 10.28 -2.36 -4.67
CA ALA A 151 9.27 -1.34 -4.94
C ALA A 151 7.95 -1.61 -4.20
N SER A 152 7.57 -2.87 -4.01
CA SER A 152 6.40 -3.23 -3.20
C SER A 152 6.57 -2.83 -1.73
N CYS A 153 7.77 -2.97 -1.17
CA CYS A 153 8.08 -2.55 0.19
C CYS A 153 7.96 -1.02 0.35
N ALA A 154 8.30 -0.25 -0.68
CA ALA A 154 8.21 1.21 -0.65
C ALA A 154 6.79 1.72 -0.33
N MET A 155 5.76 0.94 -0.67
CA MET A 155 4.35 1.28 -0.44
C MET A 155 3.90 1.12 1.02
N LEU A 156 4.64 0.36 1.84
CA LEU A 156 4.25 0.04 3.22
C LEU A 156 3.91 1.26 4.08
N PRO A 157 4.73 2.34 4.12
CA PRO A 157 4.42 3.51 4.94
C PRO A 157 3.17 4.27 4.46
N MET A 158 2.88 4.21 3.15
CA MET A 158 1.71 4.87 2.56
C MET A 158 0.42 4.18 2.96
N ILE A 159 0.38 2.85 2.91
CA ILE A 159 -0.77 2.04 3.30
C ILE A 159 -0.91 1.96 4.82
N ASN A 160 0.19 1.79 5.55
CA ASN A 160 0.24 1.43 6.98
C ASN A 160 -0.64 0.20 7.30
N PRO A 161 -0.40 -0.96 6.67
CA PRO A 161 -1.25 -2.14 6.84
C PRO A 161 -1.08 -2.77 8.23
N CYS A 162 -2.14 -3.41 8.74
CA CYS A 162 -2.07 -4.20 9.98
C CYS A 162 -1.43 -5.57 9.76
N VAL A 163 -1.52 -6.11 8.53
CA VAL A 163 -0.85 -7.33 8.10
C VAL A 163 -0.07 -7.10 6.81
N VAL A 164 1.18 -7.52 6.79
CA VAL A 164 2.06 -7.54 5.63
C VAL A 164 2.16 -8.97 5.14
N VAL A 165 1.49 -9.30 4.03
CA VAL A 165 1.56 -10.61 3.40
C VAL A 165 2.72 -10.61 2.41
N LEU A 166 3.76 -11.38 2.73
CA LEU A 166 4.93 -11.56 1.89
C LEU A 166 4.56 -12.26 0.59
N ASP A 167 5.29 -11.92 -0.47
CA ASP A 167 5.18 -12.60 -1.75
C ASP A 167 5.67 -14.05 -1.64
N GLU A 168 4.96 -15.00 -2.27
CA GLU A 168 5.28 -16.42 -2.22
C GLU A 168 6.54 -16.76 -3.00
N ASP A 169 6.90 -15.95 -4.01
CA ASP A 169 8.14 -16.10 -4.79
C ASP A 169 9.41 -15.99 -3.92
N LEU A 170 9.29 -15.42 -2.70
CA LEU A 170 10.40 -15.36 -1.74
C LEU A 170 10.74 -16.72 -1.12
N LEU A 171 9.80 -17.67 -1.09
CA LEU A 171 10.01 -18.99 -0.48
C LEU A 171 11.04 -19.82 -1.24
N ASP A 172 11.03 -19.69 -2.57
CA ASP A 172 11.90 -20.41 -3.51
C ASP A 172 13.05 -19.53 -4.04
N SER A 173 13.27 -18.36 -3.44
CA SER A 173 14.31 -17.42 -3.89
C SER A 173 15.71 -17.86 -3.45
N ASP A 174 16.63 -17.93 -4.42
CA ASP A 174 18.06 -18.14 -4.17
C ASP A 174 18.84 -16.82 -3.95
N ASP A 175 18.18 -15.66 -4.02
CA ASP A 175 18.80 -14.34 -3.85
C ASP A 175 18.84 -13.92 -2.38
N ALA A 176 19.91 -14.32 -1.69
CA ALA A 176 20.10 -14.03 -0.28
C ALA A 176 20.24 -12.52 0.03
N GLU A 177 20.74 -11.71 -0.92
CA GLU A 177 20.86 -10.26 -0.73
C GLU A 177 19.47 -9.61 -0.75
N HIS A 178 18.65 -9.96 -1.74
CA HIS A 178 17.26 -9.50 -1.83
C HIS A 178 16.42 -9.93 -0.61
N LEU A 179 16.54 -11.20 -0.19
CA LEU A 179 15.85 -11.69 1.02
C LEU A 179 16.26 -10.91 2.28
N ALA A 180 17.56 -10.61 2.44
CA ALA A 180 18.04 -9.83 3.57
C ALA A 180 17.53 -8.39 3.57
N GLU A 181 17.45 -7.76 2.39
CA GLU A 181 16.87 -6.42 2.24
C GLU A 181 15.38 -6.40 2.55
N VAL A 182 14.60 -7.34 2.00
CA VAL A 182 13.17 -7.48 2.29
C VAL A 182 12.94 -7.66 3.78
N ALA A 183 13.69 -8.57 4.43
CA ALA A 183 13.60 -8.80 5.87
C ALA A 183 13.85 -7.51 6.68
N GLN A 184 14.89 -6.74 6.32
CA GLN A 184 15.19 -5.47 6.99
C GLN A 184 14.08 -4.43 6.82
N LEU A 185 13.56 -4.26 5.59
CA LEU A 185 12.53 -3.28 5.29
C LEU A 185 11.19 -3.60 5.97
N VAL A 186 10.77 -4.87 5.89
CA VAL A 186 9.54 -5.35 6.53
C VAL A 186 9.68 -5.27 8.05
N LYS A 187 10.81 -5.69 8.62
CA LYS A 187 11.07 -5.60 10.06
C LYS A 187 11.01 -4.16 10.55
N ALA A 188 11.68 -3.25 9.86
CA ALA A 188 11.66 -1.84 10.20
C ALA A 188 10.23 -1.29 10.16
N HIS A 189 9.42 -1.68 9.17
CA HIS A 189 8.01 -1.29 9.13
C HIS A 189 7.25 -1.83 10.35
N ALA A 190 7.30 -3.15 10.58
CA ALA A 190 6.59 -3.85 11.65
C ALA A 190 6.94 -3.30 13.05
N GLU A 191 8.22 -3.02 13.34
CA GLU A 191 8.64 -2.46 14.63
C GLU A 191 8.01 -1.09 14.93
N ARG A 192 7.76 -0.28 13.90
CA ARG A 192 7.18 1.07 14.08
C ARG A 192 5.67 1.07 14.12
N THR A 193 5.04 0.14 13.42
CA THR A 193 3.58 0.15 13.21
C THR A 193 2.86 -0.93 14.00
N GLY A 194 3.58 -1.90 14.57
CA GLY A 194 3.00 -3.09 15.17
C GLY A 194 2.32 -4.00 14.13
N ALA A 195 2.64 -3.85 12.84
CA ALA A 195 2.11 -4.71 11.79
C ALA A 195 2.61 -6.14 11.94
N VAL A 196 1.73 -7.10 11.64
CA VAL A 196 2.02 -8.52 11.70
C VAL A 196 2.48 -9.01 10.33
N VAL A 197 3.53 -9.84 10.26
CA VAL A 197 4.03 -10.38 9.00
C VAL A 197 3.41 -11.76 8.74
N LEU A 198 2.78 -11.95 7.59
CA LEU A 198 2.18 -13.20 7.16
C LEU A 198 2.89 -13.73 5.91
N CYS A 199 3.07 -15.04 5.80
CA CYS A 199 3.50 -15.68 4.55
C CYS A 199 2.54 -16.83 4.17
N SER A 200 2.15 -16.90 2.90
CA SER A 200 1.34 -17.99 2.33
C SER A 200 2.19 -18.92 1.47
N GLY A 201 1.72 -20.15 1.23
CA GLY A 201 2.42 -21.14 0.40
C GLY A 201 3.50 -21.93 1.15
N VAL A 202 3.44 -21.95 2.48
CA VAL A 202 4.44 -22.64 3.31
C VAL A 202 4.12 -24.14 3.35
N ASP A 203 4.75 -24.88 2.45
CA ASP A 203 4.44 -26.30 2.23
C ASP A 203 5.55 -27.25 2.70
N THR A 204 6.81 -26.78 2.73
CA THR A 204 7.99 -27.62 3.00
C THR A 204 8.75 -27.18 4.27
N ASP A 205 9.66 -28.03 4.75
CA ASP A 205 10.59 -27.67 5.84
C ASP A 205 11.58 -26.58 5.39
N GLU A 206 11.91 -26.53 4.10
CA GLU A 206 12.71 -25.46 3.50
C GLU A 206 11.98 -24.12 3.56
N HIS A 207 10.70 -24.08 3.18
CA HIS A 207 9.88 -22.86 3.30
C HIS A 207 9.83 -22.38 4.75
N GLU A 208 9.67 -23.30 5.71
CA GLU A 208 9.70 -22.98 7.14
C GLU A 208 11.00 -22.27 7.56
N LYS A 209 12.17 -22.73 7.07
CA LYS A 209 13.46 -22.08 7.38
C LYS A 209 13.50 -20.66 6.81
N THR A 210 13.05 -20.48 5.57
CA THR A 210 13.02 -19.18 4.89
C THR A 210 12.14 -18.18 5.64
N ILE A 211 10.90 -18.53 5.97
CA ILE A 211 9.98 -17.60 6.65
C ILE A 211 10.46 -17.21 8.05
N ARG A 212 11.17 -18.12 8.75
CA ARG A 212 11.76 -17.81 10.07
C ARG A 212 12.91 -16.81 9.93
N ALA A 213 13.72 -16.92 8.88
CA ALA A 213 14.77 -15.95 8.58
C ALA A 213 14.20 -14.57 8.19
N LEU A 214 13.05 -14.53 7.53
CA LEU A 214 12.34 -13.30 7.17
C LEU A 214 11.56 -12.67 8.35
N GLY A 215 11.50 -13.34 9.51
CA GLY A 215 10.80 -12.83 10.69
C GLY A 215 9.28 -12.86 10.58
N VAL A 216 8.73 -13.85 9.86
CA VAL A 216 7.28 -14.06 9.72
C VAL A 216 6.65 -14.41 11.07
N ASP A 217 5.48 -13.84 11.34
CA ASP A 217 4.70 -14.08 12.55
C ASP A 217 3.56 -15.08 12.32
N LEU A 218 2.91 -15.00 11.15
CA LEU A 218 1.79 -15.84 10.74
C LEU A 218 2.10 -16.62 9.46
N ALA A 219 1.67 -17.87 9.35
CA ALA A 219 1.84 -18.65 8.13
C ALA A 219 0.62 -19.47 7.73
N CYS A 220 0.48 -19.74 6.44
CA CYS A 220 -0.46 -20.72 5.90
C CYS A 220 0.16 -21.49 4.72
N GLY A 221 -0.42 -22.66 4.41
CA GLY A 221 0.06 -23.60 3.40
C GLY A 221 -0.18 -25.05 3.84
N ALA A 222 0.14 -26.00 2.97
CA ALA A 222 -0.09 -27.44 3.18
C ALA A 222 0.53 -27.96 4.48
N ARG A 223 1.63 -27.34 4.95
CA ARG A 223 2.26 -27.63 6.23
C ARG A 223 1.33 -27.42 7.44
N TYR A 224 0.44 -26.44 7.36
CA TYR A 224 -0.42 -25.98 8.46
C TYR A 224 -1.88 -26.47 8.34
N GLY A 225 -2.24 -26.90 7.13
CA GLY A 225 -3.50 -27.56 6.82
C GLY A 225 -4.00 -27.17 5.43
N GLU A 226 -4.58 -28.14 4.74
CA GLU A 226 -5.20 -27.92 3.44
C GLU A 226 -6.42 -26.98 3.54
N PRO A 227 -6.69 -26.16 2.51
CA PRO A 227 -7.93 -25.42 2.40
C PRO A 227 -9.15 -26.34 2.51
N THR A 228 -10.13 -25.95 3.34
CA THR A 228 -11.32 -26.78 3.61
C THR A 228 -12.62 -26.00 3.39
N ARG A 229 -13.69 -26.72 3.02
CA ARG A 229 -15.07 -26.21 3.00
C ARG A 229 -15.78 -26.32 4.35
N GLU A 230 -15.19 -27.09 5.26
CA GLU A 230 -15.71 -27.37 6.60
C GLU A 230 -14.72 -26.84 7.65
N PRO A 231 -14.60 -25.51 7.80
CA PRO A 231 -13.80 -24.93 8.87
C PRO A 231 -14.49 -25.19 10.23
N HIS A 232 -13.71 -25.16 11.30
CA HIS A 232 -14.18 -25.43 12.65
C HIS A 232 -13.89 -24.25 13.56
N GLU A 233 -14.54 -24.25 14.72
CA GLU A 233 -14.37 -23.22 15.73
C GLU A 233 -12.93 -23.22 16.23
N LEU A 234 -12.33 -22.04 16.26
CA LEU A 234 -11.00 -21.86 16.82
C LEU A 234 -11.12 -21.45 18.29
N PRO A 235 -10.22 -21.93 19.17
CA PRO A 235 -10.16 -21.44 20.53
C PRO A 235 -9.82 -19.94 20.51
N ALA A 236 -10.38 -19.18 21.46
CA ALA A 236 -10.01 -17.79 21.64
C ALA A 236 -8.49 -17.66 21.78
N PRO A 237 -7.84 -16.77 21.02
CA PRO A 237 -6.40 -16.62 21.07
C PRO A 237 -5.97 -16.13 22.45
N HIS A 238 -4.82 -16.62 22.94
CA HIS A 238 -4.27 -16.18 24.23
C HIS A 238 -3.92 -14.69 24.26
N ALA A 239 -3.60 -14.12 23.10
CA ALA A 239 -3.38 -12.70 22.89
C ALA A 239 -3.77 -12.33 21.46
N ASP A 240 -4.27 -11.12 21.25
CA ASP A 240 -4.57 -10.59 19.93
C ASP A 240 -3.27 -10.14 19.24
N PRO A 241 -2.84 -10.79 18.14
CA PRO A 241 -1.57 -10.48 17.47
C PRO A 241 -1.55 -9.08 16.83
N PHE A 242 -2.71 -8.46 16.57
CA PHE A 242 -2.77 -7.13 15.95
C PHE A 242 -3.06 -6.00 16.96
N SER A 243 -3.14 -6.31 18.25
CA SER A 243 -3.46 -5.33 19.30
C SER A 243 -2.46 -4.16 19.41
N SER A 244 -1.21 -4.35 18.97
CA SER A 244 -0.20 -3.30 18.91
C SER A 244 -0.32 -2.38 17.69
N HIS A 245 -1.12 -2.75 16.69
CA HIS A 245 -1.21 -1.98 15.45
C HIS A 245 -2.08 -0.74 15.62
N THR A 246 -1.60 0.39 15.11
CA THR A 246 -2.39 1.63 15.03
C THR A 246 -2.48 2.11 13.59
N SER A 247 -3.71 2.14 13.06
CA SER A 247 -4.00 2.73 11.76
C SER A 247 -4.00 4.26 11.83
N ARG A 248 -3.33 4.89 10.88
CA ARG A 248 -3.26 6.37 10.76
C ARG A 248 -4.22 6.82 9.67
N ASN A 249 -5.34 7.42 10.06
CA ASN A 249 -6.43 7.82 9.16
C ASN A 249 -6.69 9.34 9.18
N ILE A 250 -5.71 10.16 8.78
CA ILE A 250 -5.80 11.63 8.83
C ILE A 250 -6.36 12.19 7.51
N PRO A 251 -7.28 13.19 7.53
CA PRO A 251 -7.72 13.88 6.33
C PRO A 251 -6.59 14.59 5.57
N LEU A 252 -6.52 14.37 4.25
CA LEU A 252 -5.42 14.81 3.36
C LEU A 252 -5.56 16.24 2.79
N GLN A 253 -6.25 17.15 3.49
CA GLN A 253 -6.59 18.49 2.99
C GLN A 253 -5.53 19.56 3.27
N VAL A 254 -4.30 19.18 3.60
CA VAL A 254 -3.18 20.08 3.92
C VAL A 254 -2.01 19.83 2.97
N THR A 255 -1.06 20.77 2.89
CA THR A 255 0.14 20.67 2.04
C THR A 255 1.39 20.26 2.84
N PRO A 256 2.47 19.78 2.19
CA PRO A 256 3.74 19.53 2.86
C PRO A 256 4.27 20.73 3.66
N PHE A 257 4.19 21.95 3.13
CA PHE A 257 4.62 23.15 3.87
C PHE A 257 3.77 23.38 5.12
N THR A 258 2.43 23.26 4.99
CA THR A 258 1.52 23.41 6.13
C THR A 258 1.81 22.36 7.22
N ILE A 259 2.01 21.10 6.81
CA ILE A 259 2.35 20.01 7.72
C ILE A 259 3.69 20.29 8.43
N ALA A 260 4.70 20.73 7.68
CA ALA A 260 6.02 21.01 8.22
C ALA A 260 6.00 22.18 9.22
N SER A 261 5.26 23.24 8.90
CA SER A 261 5.13 24.42 9.77
C SER A 261 4.43 24.13 11.10
N ALA A 262 3.68 23.03 11.18
CA ALA A 262 3.01 22.60 12.42
C ALA A 262 3.95 21.89 13.41
N LEU A 263 5.22 21.66 13.07
CA LEU A 263 6.20 20.93 13.91
C LEU A 263 6.90 21.77 14.99
N ASP A 264 6.42 22.99 15.26
CA ASP A 264 6.99 23.91 16.27
C ASP A 264 8.48 24.20 16.05
N THR A 265 8.86 24.43 14.79
CA THR A 265 10.20 24.84 14.38
C THR A 265 10.13 26.14 13.59
N ASP A 266 11.18 26.97 13.69
CA ASP A 266 11.29 28.17 12.86
C ASP A 266 11.70 27.79 11.42
N PRO A 267 11.12 28.42 10.39
CA PRO A 267 11.54 28.19 9.01
C PRO A 267 12.98 28.71 8.79
N LEU A 268 13.72 28.01 7.93
CA LEU A 268 14.95 28.54 7.36
C LEU A 268 14.61 29.56 6.27
N GLU A 269 15.40 30.62 6.15
CA GLU A 269 15.34 31.55 5.02
C GLU A 269 16.52 31.30 4.07
N MET A 270 16.24 31.12 2.78
CA MET A 270 17.30 30.93 1.79
C MET A 270 16.92 31.40 0.38
N ASP A 271 17.94 31.61 -0.43
CA ASP A 271 17.82 31.96 -1.86
C ASP A 271 17.55 30.72 -2.74
N PRO A 272 17.11 30.89 -4.01
CA PRO A 272 16.83 29.77 -4.90
C PRO A 272 18.04 28.83 -5.16
N PRO A 273 19.30 29.32 -5.32
CA PRO A 273 20.46 28.45 -5.41
C PRO A 273 20.65 27.50 -4.22
N MET A 274 20.52 28.00 -2.99
CA MET A 274 20.63 27.17 -1.79
C MET A 274 19.46 26.19 -1.68
N LEU A 275 18.23 26.62 -1.96
CA LEU A 275 17.06 25.74 -1.98
C LEU A 275 17.26 24.58 -2.96
N ARG A 276 17.72 24.86 -4.20
CA ARG A 276 18.05 23.82 -5.18
C ARG A 276 19.10 22.83 -4.67
N ALA A 277 20.17 23.33 -4.06
CA ALA A 277 21.21 22.46 -3.50
C ALA A 277 20.67 21.53 -2.41
N MET A 278 19.73 22.01 -1.59
CA MET A 278 19.11 21.25 -0.52
C MET A 278 18.14 20.18 -1.04
N LEU A 279 17.29 20.53 -2.01
CA LEU A 279 16.41 19.57 -2.69
C LEU A 279 17.24 18.47 -3.37
N SER A 280 18.31 18.83 -4.09
CA SER A 280 19.21 17.86 -4.74
C SER A 280 20.01 16.99 -3.75
N ALA A 281 20.25 17.47 -2.53
CA ALA A 281 20.84 16.63 -1.48
C ALA A 281 19.87 15.52 -1.04
N LEU A 282 18.58 15.85 -0.90
CA LEU A 282 17.53 14.88 -0.57
C LEU A 282 17.28 13.88 -1.72
N GLU A 283 17.24 14.35 -2.97
CA GLU A 283 17.14 13.51 -4.17
C GLU A 283 18.31 12.51 -4.29
N ARG A 284 19.54 12.92 -3.97
CA ARG A 284 20.71 12.02 -3.95
C ARG A 284 20.58 10.95 -2.88
N ARG A 285 20.00 11.27 -1.73
CA ARG A 285 19.75 10.29 -0.67
C ARG A 285 18.72 9.26 -1.12
N ALA A 286 17.64 9.68 -1.77
CA ALA A 286 16.67 8.76 -2.37
C ALA A 286 17.34 7.83 -3.38
N GLN A 287 18.15 8.38 -4.29
CA GLN A 287 18.91 7.60 -5.28
C GLN A 287 19.77 6.50 -4.64
N GLY A 288 20.42 6.80 -3.51
CA GLY A 288 21.25 5.83 -2.79
C GLY A 288 20.45 4.71 -2.10
N ALA A 289 19.17 4.95 -1.76
CA ALA A 289 18.29 3.97 -1.16
C ALA A 289 17.60 3.05 -2.19
N GLY A 290 17.47 3.50 -3.44
CA GLY A 290 17.01 2.67 -4.55
C GLY A 290 15.52 2.31 -4.49
N ALA A 291 15.19 1.10 -4.97
CA ALA A 291 13.81 0.70 -5.28
C ALA A 291 12.88 0.60 -4.06
N SER A 292 13.43 0.49 -2.85
CA SER A 292 12.67 0.48 -1.59
C SER A 292 12.11 1.85 -1.17
N THR A 293 12.44 2.90 -1.92
CA THR A 293 12.11 4.29 -1.61
C THR A 293 11.23 4.93 -2.67
N MET A 294 10.36 5.84 -2.23
CA MET A 294 9.52 6.69 -3.06
C MET A 294 10.02 8.14 -2.99
N LEU A 295 9.89 8.86 -4.11
CA LEU A 295 10.13 10.30 -4.17
C LEU A 295 8.92 11.03 -4.75
N LEU A 296 8.44 12.03 -4.02
CA LEU A 296 7.25 12.79 -4.37
C LEU A 296 7.61 14.27 -4.37
N ALA A 297 7.27 14.99 -5.43
CA ALA A 297 7.58 16.40 -5.55
C ALA A 297 6.36 17.23 -5.94
N SER A 298 6.31 18.46 -5.44
CA SER A 298 5.48 19.53 -6.02
C SER A 298 6.41 20.65 -6.49
N ILE A 299 6.11 21.21 -7.66
CA ILE A 299 6.87 22.31 -8.24
C ILE A 299 5.96 23.53 -8.32
N SER A 300 6.41 24.64 -7.74
CA SER A 300 5.63 25.88 -7.72
C SER A 300 5.61 26.59 -9.07
N ASP A 301 4.54 27.36 -9.31
CA ASP A 301 4.34 28.13 -10.55
C ASP A 301 5.29 29.35 -10.69
N SER A 302 6.09 29.65 -9.66
CA SER A 302 7.03 30.78 -9.70
C SER A 302 8.13 30.66 -10.76
N GLY A 303 8.49 29.43 -11.13
CA GLY A 303 9.58 29.15 -12.07
C GLY A 303 11.00 29.33 -11.50
N ASP A 304 11.15 29.76 -10.24
CA ASP A 304 12.47 30.00 -9.62
C ASP A 304 13.28 28.70 -9.43
N VAL A 305 12.56 27.59 -9.16
CA VAL A 305 13.11 26.25 -8.99
C VAL A 305 12.42 25.30 -9.99
N PRO A 306 12.92 25.23 -11.24
CA PRO A 306 12.27 24.42 -12.27
C PRO A 306 12.52 22.93 -12.07
N LEU A 307 11.60 22.10 -12.59
CA LEU A 307 11.75 20.66 -12.63
C LEU A 307 12.97 20.26 -13.49
N ASN A 308 13.86 19.44 -12.94
CA ASN A 308 14.92 18.80 -13.71
C ASN A 308 14.41 17.48 -14.31
N ALA A 309 13.82 17.55 -15.51
CA ALA A 309 13.21 16.39 -16.17
C ALA A 309 14.18 15.21 -16.36
N ALA A 310 15.45 15.47 -16.71
CA ALA A 310 16.45 14.43 -16.88
C ALA A 310 16.73 13.70 -15.56
N ARG A 311 16.91 14.47 -14.47
CA ARG A 311 17.12 13.92 -13.13
C ARG A 311 15.95 13.08 -12.65
N TYR A 312 14.72 13.54 -12.84
CA TYR A 312 13.52 12.81 -12.43
C TYR A 312 13.29 11.56 -13.28
N SER A 313 13.67 11.58 -14.56
CA SER A 313 13.66 10.38 -15.41
C SER A 313 14.67 9.33 -14.93
N GLU A 314 15.86 9.74 -14.45
CA GLU A 314 16.85 8.82 -13.86
C GLU A 314 16.32 8.23 -12.55
N LEU A 315 15.78 9.06 -11.66
CA LEU A 315 15.23 8.62 -10.39
C LEU A 315 14.05 7.65 -10.59
N ALA A 316 13.19 7.89 -11.58
CA ALA A 316 12.05 7.03 -11.88
C ALA A 316 12.43 5.62 -12.36
N GLN A 317 13.67 5.42 -12.82
CA GLN A 317 14.20 4.09 -13.17
C GLN A 317 14.75 3.33 -11.96
N LEU A 318 15.07 4.04 -10.87
CA LEU A 318 15.76 3.47 -9.71
C LEU A 318 14.84 3.29 -8.50
N LEU A 319 13.89 4.20 -8.32
CA LEU A 319 13.02 4.26 -7.14
C LEU A 319 11.72 3.49 -7.37
N GLY A 320 11.10 3.03 -6.29
CA GLY A 320 9.84 2.27 -6.35
C GLY A 320 8.64 3.09 -6.83
N LEU A 321 8.68 4.41 -6.60
CA LEU A 321 7.75 5.38 -7.19
C LEU A 321 8.40 6.75 -7.27
N VAL A 322 8.26 7.42 -8.41
CA VAL A 322 8.51 8.85 -8.54
C VAL A 322 7.25 9.54 -9.00
N ALA A 323 6.85 10.59 -8.29
CA ALA A 323 5.72 11.40 -8.69
C ALA A 323 5.98 12.90 -8.59
N VAL A 324 5.41 13.66 -9.53
CA VAL A 324 5.54 15.11 -9.60
C VAL A 324 4.19 15.72 -9.93
N VAL A 325 3.81 16.77 -9.18
CA VAL A 325 2.64 17.61 -9.47
C VAL A 325 3.08 19.05 -9.69
N THR A 326 2.47 19.73 -10.67
CA THR A 326 2.76 21.12 -11.02
C THR A 326 1.48 21.84 -11.44
N GLY A 327 1.42 23.17 -11.33
CA GLY A 327 0.27 23.95 -11.78
C GLY A 327 0.17 24.11 -13.31
N GLU A 328 1.23 23.75 -14.05
CA GLU A 328 1.25 23.69 -15.51
C GLU A 328 0.55 22.45 -16.09
N GLY A 329 0.24 21.47 -15.24
CA GLY A 329 -0.43 20.21 -15.60
C GLY A 329 0.48 18.98 -15.52
N PRO A 330 0.02 17.82 -16.03
CA PRO A 330 0.79 16.59 -16.00
C PRO A 330 2.15 16.74 -16.71
N VAL A 331 3.21 16.28 -16.05
CA VAL A 331 4.57 16.33 -16.62
C VAL A 331 4.81 15.18 -17.59
N SER A 332 5.43 15.49 -18.73
CA SER A 332 5.82 14.50 -19.75
C SER A 332 7.23 13.96 -19.50
N VAL A 333 7.44 13.28 -18.36
CA VAL A 333 8.70 12.63 -18.00
C VAL A 333 8.49 11.11 -17.94
N PRO A 334 9.29 10.28 -18.64
CA PRO A 334 9.13 8.83 -18.65
C PRO A 334 9.15 8.24 -17.23
N ALA A 335 8.23 7.29 -16.97
CA ALA A 335 8.06 6.59 -15.69
C ALA A 335 7.70 7.45 -14.46
N VAL A 336 7.71 8.78 -14.57
CA VAL A 336 7.24 9.69 -13.53
C VAL A 336 5.71 9.73 -13.53
N ARG A 337 5.11 9.50 -12.37
CA ARG A 337 3.66 9.72 -12.18
C ARG A 337 3.37 11.20 -12.05
N SER A 338 2.28 11.65 -12.65
CA SER A 338 1.87 13.04 -12.55
C SER A 338 0.36 13.17 -12.60
N GLY A 339 -0.15 14.30 -12.11
CA GLY A 339 -1.57 14.61 -12.07
C GLY A 339 -1.81 16.11 -12.16
N PRO A 340 -3.00 16.53 -12.58
CA PRO A 340 -3.35 17.94 -12.65
C PRO A 340 -3.52 18.53 -11.24
N LEU A 341 -3.17 19.81 -11.08
CA LEU A 341 -3.54 20.61 -9.92
C LEU A 341 -4.65 21.59 -10.30
N ASP A 342 -5.69 21.68 -9.47
CA ASP A 342 -6.71 22.71 -9.59
C ASP A 342 -6.09 24.10 -9.47
N ALA A 343 -6.70 25.11 -10.10
CA ALA A 343 -6.23 26.49 -10.05
C ALA A 343 -6.16 27.09 -8.62
N SER A 344 -6.89 26.50 -7.68
CA SER A 344 -6.89 26.88 -6.27
C SER A 344 -6.09 25.95 -5.37
N ASP A 345 -5.44 24.91 -5.91
CA ASP A 345 -4.66 23.98 -5.08
C ASP A 345 -3.41 24.70 -4.54
N PRO A 346 -3.24 24.78 -3.21
CA PRO A 346 -2.11 25.48 -2.59
C PRO A 346 -0.74 24.88 -2.93
N LEU A 347 -0.67 23.64 -3.43
CA LEU A 347 0.60 23.05 -3.91
C LEU A 347 1.24 23.82 -5.07
N ARG A 348 0.45 24.64 -5.78
CA ARG A 348 0.97 25.53 -6.85
C ARG A 348 1.91 26.62 -6.33
N ASP A 349 1.83 26.94 -5.04
CA ASP A 349 2.69 27.94 -4.39
C ASP A 349 3.91 27.30 -3.71
N GLU A 350 4.05 25.98 -3.75
CA GLU A 350 5.03 25.25 -2.95
C GLU A 350 5.99 24.40 -3.80
N THR A 351 7.28 24.51 -3.49
CA THR A 351 8.31 23.61 -4.01
C THR A 351 8.70 22.62 -2.92
N ASN A 352 8.31 21.37 -3.09
CA ASN A 352 8.49 20.32 -2.07
C ASN A 352 9.19 19.10 -2.69
N VAL A 353 10.06 18.46 -1.92
CA VAL A 353 10.56 17.10 -2.19
C VAL A 353 10.36 16.26 -0.92
N VAL A 354 9.65 15.16 -1.05
CA VAL A 354 9.32 14.21 0.00
C VAL A 354 9.89 12.85 -0.39
N VAL A 355 10.73 12.29 0.48
CA VAL A 355 11.37 10.98 0.28
C VAL A 355 10.93 10.05 1.40
N LEU A 356 10.39 8.91 1.02
CA LEU A 356 9.76 7.98 1.95
C LEU A 356 10.09 6.54 1.59
N GLY A 357 10.64 5.82 2.55
CA GLY A 357 10.81 4.37 2.50
C GLY A 357 10.36 3.72 3.81
N PRO A 358 10.37 2.38 3.89
CA PRO A 358 10.20 1.67 5.13
C PRO A 358 11.22 2.17 6.15
N ASP A 359 12.50 1.94 6.00
CA ASP A 359 13.54 2.29 6.96
C ASP A 359 13.75 3.81 7.21
N TRP A 360 13.64 4.66 6.18
CA TRP A 360 13.95 6.09 6.27
C TRP A 360 12.86 7.03 5.73
N ALA A 361 12.83 8.28 6.19
CA ALA A 361 11.90 9.33 5.73
C ALA A 361 12.52 10.73 5.88
N GLY A 362 12.25 11.62 4.93
CA GLY A 362 12.63 13.03 5.01
C GLY A 362 11.94 13.89 3.97
N MET A 363 11.74 15.17 4.29
CA MET A 363 11.19 16.15 3.36
C MET A 363 11.87 17.51 3.46
N VAL A 364 11.87 18.22 2.33
CA VAL A 364 12.10 19.65 2.24
C VAL A 364 10.81 20.26 1.69
N ALA A 365 10.24 21.20 2.43
CA ALA A 365 9.03 21.91 2.02
C ALA A 365 9.30 23.41 1.99
N ALA A 366 9.07 24.05 0.84
CA ALA A 366 9.42 25.44 0.62
C ALA A 366 8.27 26.24 0.01
N LYS A 367 8.10 27.46 0.49
CA LYS A 367 7.17 28.45 -0.05
C LYS A 367 7.89 29.78 -0.18
N ARG A 368 7.55 30.58 -1.20
CA ARG A 368 8.13 31.91 -1.37
C ARG A 368 7.82 32.76 -0.14
N SER A 369 8.85 33.35 0.46
CA SER A 369 8.70 34.14 1.69
C SER A 369 7.95 35.43 1.41
N HIS A 370 7.16 35.89 2.39
CA HIS A 370 6.56 37.23 2.37
C HIS A 370 7.60 38.36 2.35
N ARG A 371 8.86 38.07 2.70
CA ARG A 371 9.98 39.01 2.65
C ARG A 371 10.70 39.04 1.30
N SER A 372 10.31 38.17 0.36
CA SER A 372 10.83 38.19 -1.01
C SER A 372 10.46 39.51 -1.69
N THR A 373 11.41 40.07 -2.42
CA THR A 373 11.22 41.27 -3.26
C THR A 373 11.47 40.92 -4.73
N GLU A 374 11.34 41.91 -5.64
CA GLU A 374 11.72 41.75 -7.04
C GLU A 374 13.25 41.63 -7.24
N GLU A 375 14.04 42.24 -6.34
CA GLU A 375 15.50 42.24 -6.40
C GLU A 375 16.12 41.03 -5.68
N GLU A 376 15.41 40.49 -4.68
CA GLU A 376 15.88 39.39 -3.84
C GLU A 376 14.76 38.35 -3.63
N THR A 377 14.89 37.21 -4.31
CA THR A 377 13.99 36.08 -4.11
C THR A 377 14.39 35.29 -2.87
N LEU A 378 13.48 35.16 -1.90
CA LEU A 378 13.68 34.39 -0.68
C LEU A 378 12.57 33.37 -0.48
N TYR A 379 12.95 32.22 0.07
CA TYR A 379 12.04 31.13 0.43
C TYR A 379 12.08 30.90 1.94
N GLU A 380 10.90 30.66 2.51
CA GLU A 380 10.75 30.00 3.81
C GLU A 380 10.81 28.50 3.56
N VAL A 381 11.65 27.79 4.32
CA VAL A 381 11.93 26.39 4.07
C VAL A 381 11.95 25.61 5.37
N PHE A 382 11.15 24.55 5.40
CA PHE A 382 11.19 23.54 6.45
C PHE A 382 11.93 22.30 5.96
N VAL A 383 12.80 21.77 6.82
CA VAL A 383 13.49 20.50 6.59
C VAL A 383 13.21 19.62 7.78
N THR A 384 12.70 18.42 7.54
CA THR A 384 12.38 17.50 8.62
C THR A 384 12.57 16.05 8.20
N ALA A 385 12.97 15.24 9.18
CA ALA A 385 12.97 13.78 9.11
C ALA A 385 11.90 13.20 10.06
N ASP A 386 10.99 14.02 10.59
CA ASP A 386 9.83 13.53 11.35
C ASP A 386 8.99 12.64 10.44
N ARG A 387 9.01 11.34 10.73
CA ARG A 387 8.47 10.31 9.84
C ARG A 387 6.98 10.49 9.60
N TYR A 388 6.24 10.88 10.63
CA TYR A 388 4.79 10.99 10.55
C TYR A 388 4.37 12.20 9.74
N ALA A 389 5.04 13.34 9.92
CA ALA A 389 4.89 14.50 9.07
C ALA A 389 5.24 14.21 7.60
N VAL A 390 6.33 13.47 7.36
CA VAL A 390 6.74 13.06 6.01
C VAL A 390 5.70 12.13 5.36
N ILE A 391 5.12 11.17 6.10
CA ILE A 391 4.06 10.30 5.59
C ILE A 391 2.80 11.12 5.24
N ASP A 392 2.40 12.05 6.10
CA ASP A 392 1.21 12.87 5.84
C ASP A 392 1.45 13.80 4.63
N ALA A 393 2.66 14.37 4.50
CA ALA A 393 3.06 15.17 3.35
C ALA A 393 3.08 14.35 2.05
N ALA A 394 3.62 13.13 2.12
CA ALA A 394 3.62 12.18 1.01
C ALA A 394 2.19 11.87 0.54
N ARG A 395 1.30 11.54 1.47
CA ARG A 395 -0.12 11.27 1.17
C ARG A 395 -0.84 12.50 0.60
N SER A 396 -0.51 13.70 1.06
CA SER A 396 -1.02 14.94 0.48
C SER A 396 -0.64 15.09 -1.00
N VAL A 397 0.62 14.87 -1.37
CA VAL A 397 1.03 14.98 -2.79
C VAL A 397 0.38 13.87 -3.62
N VAL A 398 0.43 12.64 -3.13
CA VAL A 398 -0.04 11.45 -3.84
C VAL A 398 -1.54 11.45 -4.08
N SER A 399 -2.33 12.12 -3.22
CA SER A 399 -3.78 12.22 -3.40
C SER A 399 -4.19 13.05 -4.63
N ARG A 400 -3.26 13.71 -5.33
CA ARG A 400 -3.50 14.40 -6.61
C ARG A 400 -3.10 13.57 -7.84
N ILE A 401 -2.58 12.35 -7.66
CA ILE A 401 -2.11 11.50 -8.76
C ILE A 401 -3.25 10.57 -9.21
N PRO A 402 -3.79 10.73 -10.44
CA PRO A 402 -4.85 9.87 -10.95
C PRO A 402 -4.34 8.45 -11.27
N ALA A 403 -5.28 7.57 -11.64
CA ALA A 403 -4.97 6.25 -12.16
C ALA A 403 -4.14 6.33 -13.47
N ILE A 404 -3.27 5.35 -13.68
CA ILE A 404 -2.65 5.14 -15.00
C ILE A 404 -3.77 4.73 -15.97
N HIS A 405 -3.98 5.54 -17.01
CA HIS A 405 -4.75 5.07 -18.17
C HIS A 405 -3.82 4.18 -19.00
N VAL A 406 -4.01 2.87 -18.92
CA VAL A 406 -3.44 1.95 -19.91
C VAL A 406 -4.23 2.17 -21.19
N SER A 407 -3.62 2.89 -22.14
CA SER A 407 -4.15 3.13 -23.48
C SER A 407 -4.17 1.87 -24.33
#